data_AF-A0A538MME1-F1
#
_entry.id   AF-A0A538MME1-F1
#
_cell.length_a   1.000
_cell.length_b   1.000
_cell.length_c   1.000
_cell.angle_alpha   90.00
_cell.angle_beta   90.00
_cell.angle_gamma   90.00
#
_symmetry.space_group_name_H-M   'P 1'
#
loop_
_entity.id
_entity.type
_entity.pdbx_description
1 polymer ?
#
loop_
_entity_poly.entity_id
_entity_poly.type
_entity_poly.pdbx_seq_one_letter_code
_entity_poly.pdbx_strand_id
1 'polypeptide(L)'
;MMEILAALVGLLAGVLAGLFGVGGGILFVPALVLVLGLTQVHAEATSLLAILPTVIAGAWRQQRYGNVDWHTALLVGLGSIAGVEGGVQLAKALPEGVLRRIFAVFMLIVAANLAWRALRIKQAYSSNGD
;
A
#
# COMPACT_ATOMS: atom_id res chain seq x y z
N MET A 1 -6.36 -22.67 -12.27
CA MET A 1 -6.81 -21.40 -12.90
C MET A 1 -6.73 -20.22 -11.93
N MET A 2 -7.30 -20.32 -10.72
CA MET A 2 -7.25 -19.25 -9.70
C MET A 2 -5.83 -18.85 -9.26
N GLU A 3 -4.90 -19.80 -9.16
CA GLU A 3 -3.53 -19.48 -8.74
C GLU A 3 -2.75 -18.66 -9.77
N ILE A 4 -2.97 -18.93 -11.05
CA ILE A 4 -2.37 -18.16 -12.15
C ILE A 4 -2.92 -16.73 -12.15
N LEU A 5 -4.22 -16.57 -11.86
CA LEU A 5 -4.84 -15.25 -11.74
C LEU A 5 -4.28 -14.48 -10.54
N ALA A 6 -4.13 -15.13 -9.38
CA ALA A 6 -3.52 -14.51 -8.20
C ALA A 6 -2.06 -14.09 -8.46
N ALA A 7 -1.28 -14.91 -9.16
CA ALA A 7 0.09 -14.58 -9.54
C ALA A 7 0.16 -13.38 -10.51
N LEU A 8 -0.72 -13.34 -11.51
CA LEU A 8 -0.82 -12.22 -12.46
C LEU A 8 -1.23 -10.92 -11.77
N VAL A 9 -2.27 -10.97 -10.93
CA VAL A 9 -2.73 -9.83 -10.15
C VAL A 9 -1.63 -9.33 -9.22
N GLY A 10 -0.95 -10.23 -8.53
CA GLY A 10 0.16 -9.87 -7.64
C GLY A 10 1.34 -9.25 -8.37
N LEU A 11 1.69 -9.77 -9.55
CA LEU A 11 2.78 -9.23 -10.37
C LEU A 11 2.44 -7.84 -10.92
N LEU A 12 1.25 -7.65 -11.51
CA LEU A 12 0.78 -6.35 -11.99
C LEU A 12 0.69 -5.33 -10.85
N ALA A 13 0.08 -5.71 -9.73
CA ALA A 13 -0.04 -4.84 -8.58
C ALA A 13 1.35 -4.48 -8.02
N GLY A 14 2.30 -5.40 -7.98
CA GLY A 14 3.68 -5.15 -7.54
C GLY A 14 4.44 -4.19 -8.44
N VAL A 15 4.34 -4.35 -9.76
CA VAL A 15 4.96 -3.43 -10.74
C VAL A 15 4.38 -2.02 -10.59
N LEU A 16 3.06 -1.90 -10.54
CA LEU A 16 2.38 -0.62 -10.36
C LEU A 16 2.74 0.02 -9.00
N ALA A 17 2.76 -0.78 -7.93
CA ALA A 17 3.16 -0.34 -6.60
C ALA A 17 4.58 0.24 -6.58
N GLY A 18 5.53 -0.45 -7.23
CA GLY A 18 6.91 0.00 -7.36
C GLY A 18 7.04 1.27 -8.20
N LEU A 19 6.25 1.40 -9.28
CA LEU A 19 6.26 2.58 -10.15
C LEU A 19 5.70 3.83 -9.44
N PHE A 20 4.59 3.68 -8.72
CA PHE A 20 3.98 4.80 -8.01
C PHE A 20 4.68 5.12 -6.67
N GLY A 21 5.50 4.21 -6.15
CA GLY A 21 6.22 4.40 -4.88
C GLY A 21 5.32 4.43 -3.64
N VAL A 22 4.03 4.07 -3.76
CA VAL A 22 3.02 4.19 -2.69
C VAL A 22 2.93 2.91 -1.82
N GLY A 23 3.79 1.92 -2.06
CA GLY A 23 3.82 0.71 -1.22
C GLY A 23 2.68 -0.27 -1.48
N GLY A 24 1.95 -0.17 -2.58
CA GLY A 24 1.10 -1.23 -3.14
C GLY A 24 -0.22 -1.57 -2.43
N GLY A 25 -0.35 -1.37 -1.12
CA GLY A 25 -1.55 -1.80 -0.36
C GLY A 25 -2.86 -1.22 -0.90
N ILE A 26 -2.78 -0.03 -1.49
CA ILE A 26 -3.90 0.68 -2.12
C ILE A 26 -4.46 -0.08 -3.34
N LEU A 27 -3.60 -0.80 -4.05
CA LEU A 27 -3.98 -1.62 -5.20
C LEU A 27 -4.23 -3.07 -4.80
N PHE A 28 -3.37 -3.64 -3.95
CA PHE A 28 -3.42 -5.05 -3.57
C PHE A 28 -4.71 -5.40 -2.81
N VAL A 29 -5.10 -4.62 -1.78
CA VAL A 29 -6.28 -4.96 -0.97
C VAL A 29 -7.57 -5.01 -1.78
N PRO A 30 -7.95 -3.97 -2.57
CA PRO A 30 -9.17 -4.06 -3.38
C PRO A 30 -9.07 -5.13 -4.47
N ALA A 31 -7.89 -5.37 -5.05
CA ALA A 31 -7.73 -6.46 -6.02
C ALA A 31 -7.99 -7.83 -5.37
N LEU A 32 -7.46 -8.08 -4.17
CA LEU A 32 -7.66 -9.33 -3.44
C LEU A 32 -9.12 -9.52 -2.99
N VAL A 33 -9.78 -8.45 -2.54
CA VAL A 33 -11.20 -8.51 -2.14
C VAL A 33 -12.12 -8.71 -3.36
N LEU A 34 -11.92 -7.93 -4.43
CA LEU A 34 -12.83 -7.92 -5.58
C LEU A 34 -12.60 -9.10 -6.54
N VAL A 35 -11.35 -9.54 -6.72
CA VAL A 35 -11.00 -10.60 -7.68
C VAL A 35 -10.98 -11.98 -7.04
N LEU A 36 -10.47 -12.08 -5.80
CA LEU A 36 -10.31 -13.37 -5.11
C LEU A 36 -11.38 -13.59 -4.03
N GLY A 37 -12.22 -12.60 -3.73
CA GLY A 37 -13.30 -12.74 -2.75
C GLY A 37 -12.81 -12.93 -1.31
N LEU A 38 -11.58 -12.51 -1.00
CA LEU A 38 -11.04 -12.63 0.35
C LEU A 38 -11.78 -11.70 1.31
N THR A 39 -11.95 -12.15 2.56
CA THR A 39 -12.43 -11.28 3.65
C THR A 39 -11.46 -10.11 3.83
N GLN A 40 -11.97 -8.99 4.34
CA GLN A 40 -11.19 -7.75 4.44
C GLN A 40 -9.88 -7.95 5.23
N VAL A 41 -9.94 -8.65 6.36
CA VAL A 41 -8.77 -8.92 7.22
C VAL A 41 -7.74 -9.80 6.50
N HIS A 42 -8.18 -10.83 5.75
CA HIS A 42 -7.27 -11.68 5.01
C HIS A 42 -6.63 -10.95 3.82
N ALA A 43 -7.40 -10.14 3.10
CA ALA A 43 -6.88 -9.33 2.00
C ALA A 43 -5.80 -8.36 2.48
N GLU A 44 -5.99 -7.70 3.62
CA GLU A 44 -5.00 -6.83 4.23
C GLU A 44 -3.72 -7.59 4.61
N ALA A 45 -3.85 -8.72 5.32
CA ALA A 45 -2.70 -9.54 5.70
C ALA A 45 -1.91 -10.07 4.48
N THR A 46 -2.62 -10.60 3.47
CA THR A 46 -1.99 -11.08 2.24
C THR A 46 -1.34 -9.94 1.45
N SER A 47 -1.94 -8.74 1.43
CA SER A 47 -1.33 -7.59 0.76
C SER A 47 0.00 -7.19 1.40
N LEU A 48 0.08 -7.17 2.73
CA LEU A 48 1.32 -6.86 3.47
C LEU A 48 2.42 -7.87 3.14
N LEU A 49 2.07 -9.15 3.05
CA LEU A 49 3.00 -10.19 2.64
C LEU A 49 3.46 -9.99 1.20
N ALA A 50 2.54 -9.65 0.28
CA ALA A 50 2.86 -9.44 -1.13
C ALA A 50 3.77 -8.23 -1.38
N ILE A 51 3.76 -7.24 -0.48
CA ILE A 51 4.56 -6.03 -0.58
C ILE A 51 6.03 -6.26 -0.15
N LEU A 52 6.32 -7.23 0.72
CA LEU A 52 7.66 -7.50 1.26
C LEU A 52 8.80 -7.49 0.22
N PRO A 53 8.72 -8.22 -0.91
CA PRO A 53 9.81 -8.24 -1.88
C PRO A 53 10.13 -6.85 -2.45
N THR A 54 9.08 -6.04 -2.66
CA THR A 54 9.20 -4.68 -3.19
C THR A 54 9.90 -3.76 -2.18
N VAL A 55 9.55 -3.87 -0.89
CA VAL A 55 10.15 -3.05 0.16
C VAL A 55 11.60 -3.47 0.41
N ILE A 56 11.91 -4.76 0.37
CA ILE A 56 13.28 -5.27 0.51
C ILE A 56 14.14 -4.75 -0.64
N ALA A 57 13.67 -4.88 -1.88
CA ALA A 57 14.38 -4.37 -3.06
C ALA A 57 14.57 -2.85 -3.00
N GLY A 58 13.52 -2.12 -2.60
CA GLY A 58 13.56 -0.66 -2.41
C GLY A 58 14.56 -0.24 -1.33
N ALA A 59 14.51 -0.88 -0.16
CA ALA A 59 15.42 -0.61 0.95
C ALA A 59 16.88 -0.92 0.57
N TRP A 60 17.13 -2.04 -0.10
CA TRP A 60 18.47 -2.40 -0.58
C TRP A 60 19.02 -1.38 -1.58
N ARG A 61 18.19 -0.95 -2.53
CA ARG A 61 18.56 0.10 -3.50
C ARG A 61 18.84 1.42 -2.80
N GLN A 62 18.02 1.80 -1.82
CA GLN A 62 18.19 3.05 -1.08
C GLN A 62 19.43 3.03 -0.19
N GLN A 63 19.77 1.87 0.37
CA GLN A 63 21.01 1.66 1.10
C GLN A 63 22.23 1.84 0.19
N ARG A 64 22.18 1.33 -1.05
CA ARG A 64 23.25 1.54 -2.04
C ARG A 64 23.44 3.02 -2.41
N TYR A 65 22.41 3.83 -2.32
CA TYR A 65 22.49 5.28 -2.52
C TYR A 65 22.93 6.07 -1.28
N GLY A 66 23.17 5.42 -0.14
CA GLY A 66 23.58 6.08 1.10
C GLY A 66 22.46 6.88 1.79
N ASN A 67 21.20 6.71 1.37
CA ASN A 67 20.05 7.47 1.85
C ASN A 67 19.32 6.82 3.03
N VAL A 68 19.88 5.76 3.63
CA VAL A 68 19.23 5.01 4.71
C VAL A 68 19.76 5.46 6.06
N ASP A 69 18.89 6.10 6.84
CA ASP A 69 19.10 6.33 8.26
C ASP A 69 18.64 5.10 9.05
N TRP A 70 19.60 4.30 9.49
CA TRP A 70 19.37 3.06 10.26
C TRP A 70 18.78 3.31 11.64
N HIS A 71 19.08 4.45 12.26
CA HIS A 71 18.55 4.78 13.58
C HIS A 71 17.04 5.05 13.48
N THR A 72 16.65 5.89 12.52
CA THR A 72 15.24 6.15 12.24
C THR A 72 14.52 4.88 11.77
N ALA A 73 15.14 4.07 10.90
CA ALA A 73 14.57 2.81 10.44
C ALA A 73 14.29 1.83 11.60
N LEU A 74 15.20 1.74 12.57
CA LEU A 74 15.04 0.85 13.73
C LEU A 74 13.93 1.34 14.66
N LEU A 75 13.89 2.63 14.98
CA LEU A 75 12.86 3.23 15.82
C LEU A 75 11.45 3.05 15.21
N VAL A 76 11.33 3.37 13.92
CA VAL A 76 10.06 3.19 13.19
C VAL A 76 9.71 1.72 13.07
N GLY A 77 10.68 0.83 12.81
CA GLY A 77 10.46 -0.61 12.72
C GLY A 77 9.93 -1.20 14.03
N LEU A 78 10.56 -0.88 15.17
CA LEU A 78 10.12 -1.33 16.49
C LEU A 78 8.75 -0.74 16.86
N GLY A 79 8.53 0.55 16.60
CA GLY A 79 7.23 1.18 16.81
C GLY A 79 6.13 0.56 15.95
N SER A 80 6.46 0.14 14.73
CA SER A 80 5.53 -0.52 13.82
C SER A 80 5.08 -1.87 14.34
N ILE A 81 5.95 -2.64 15.00
CA ILE A 81 5.56 -3.94 15.60
C ILE A 81 4.46 -3.74 16.65
N ALA A 82 4.65 -2.78 17.56
CA ALA A 82 3.65 -2.46 18.57
C ALA A 82 2.35 -1.91 17.96
N GLY A 83 2.47 -1.08 16.92
CA GLY A 83 1.34 -0.54 16.18
C GLY A 83 0.53 -1.62 15.45
N VAL A 84 1.21 -2.61 14.84
CA VAL A 84 0.56 -3.74 14.15
C VAL A 84 -0.20 -4.60 15.13
N GLU A 85 0.38 -4.94 16.29
CA GLU A 85 -0.30 -5.74 17.31
C GLU A 85 -1.60 -5.06 17.78
N GLY A 86 -1.53 -3.76 18.11
CA GLY A 86 -2.71 -2.98 18.49
C GLY A 86 -3.74 -2.86 17.36
N GLY A 87 -3.28 -2.64 16.13
CA GLY A 87 -4.13 -2.54 14.95
C GLY A 87 -4.85 -3.85 14.63
N VAL A 88 -4.17 -4.99 14.75
CA VAL A 88 -4.76 -6.33 14.52
C VAL A 88 -5.83 -6.63 15.57
N GLN A 89 -5.59 -6.32 16.83
CA GLN A 89 -6.60 -6.52 17.88
C GLN A 89 -7.83 -5.65 17.65
N LEU A 90 -7.64 -4.38 17.27
CA LEU A 90 -8.75 -3.49 16.92
C LEU A 90 -9.51 -3.98 15.69
N ALA A 91 -8.81 -4.42 14.65
CA ALA A 91 -9.42 -4.93 13.41
C ALA A 91 -10.26 -6.20 13.67
N LYS A 92 -9.78 -7.10 14.55
CA LYS A 92 -10.53 -8.30 14.96
C LYS A 92 -11.75 -7.98 15.82
N ALA A 93 -11.72 -6.90 16.59
CA ALA A 93 -12.83 -6.48 17.44
C ALA A 93 -13.97 -5.80 16.66
N LEU A 94 -13.70 -5.31 15.44
CA LEU A 94 -14.68 -4.62 14.61
C LEU A 94 -15.44 -5.59 13.67
N PRO A 95 -16.75 -5.36 13.42
CA PRO A 95 -17.47 -6.09 12.40
C PRO A 95 -16.87 -5.84 11.01
N GLU A 96 -16.84 -6.88 10.15
CA GLU A 96 -16.25 -6.81 8.82
C GLU A 96 -16.84 -5.68 7.94
N GLY A 97 -18.15 -5.42 8.05
CA GLY A 97 -18.80 -4.33 7.33
C GLY A 97 -18.31 -2.94 7.74
N VAL A 98 -17.90 -2.76 8.99
CA VAL A 98 -17.32 -1.50 9.48
C VAL A 98 -15.91 -1.34 8.95
N LEU A 99 -15.09 -2.39 9.02
CA LEU A 99 -13.72 -2.38 8.49
C LEU A 99 -13.72 -2.06 6.98
N ARG A 100 -14.64 -2.69 6.22
CA ARG A 100 -14.81 -2.42 4.78
C ARG A 100 -15.21 -0.96 4.51
N ARG A 101 -16.09 -0.37 5.32
CA ARG A 101 -16.47 1.05 5.17
C ARG A 101 -15.33 2.00 5.49
N ILE A 102 -14.59 1.75 6.57
CA ILE A 102 -13.41 2.54 6.93
C ILE A 102 -12.39 2.50 5.80
N PHE A 103 -12.10 1.30 5.28
CA PHE A 103 -11.19 1.12 4.15
C PHE A 103 -11.69 1.83 2.88
N ALA A 104 -12.98 1.76 2.57
CA ALA A 104 -13.56 2.46 1.43
C ALA A 104 -13.44 3.98 1.55
N VAL A 105 -13.69 4.54 2.74
CA VAL A 105 -13.49 5.99 3.00
C VAL A 105 -12.02 6.37 2.85
N PHE A 106 -11.11 5.56 3.40
CA PHE A 106 -9.67 5.75 3.22
C PHE A 106 -9.28 5.75 1.73
N MET A 107 -9.81 4.82 0.94
CA MET A 107 -9.59 4.79 -0.51
C MET A 107 -10.09 6.04 -1.23
N LEU A 108 -11.25 6.57 -0.85
CA LEU A 108 -11.77 7.82 -1.42
C LEU A 108 -10.85 9.00 -1.10
N ILE A 109 -10.32 9.08 0.12
CA ILE A 109 -9.36 10.12 0.53
C ILE A 109 -8.08 10.02 -0.29
N VAL A 110 -7.53 8.81 -0.46
CA VAL A 110 -6.35 8.58 -1.29
C VAL A 110 -6.61 9.00 -2.73
N ALA A 111 -7.74 8.58 -3.31
CA ALA A 111 -8.11 8.92 -4.67
C ALA A 111 -8.23 10.44 -4.86
N ALA A 112 -8.86 11.14 -3.91
CA ALA A 112 -8.95 12.59 -3.91
C ALA A 112 -7.58 13.25 -3.81
N ASN A 113 -6.70 12.77 -2.92
CA ASN A 113 -5.35 13.30 -2.77
C ASN A 113 -4.52 13.13 -4.05
N LEU A 114 -4.62 11.96 -4.68
CA LEU A 114 -3.95 11.67 -5.94
C LEU A 114 -4.46 12.55 -7.08
N ALA A 115 -5.78 12.72 -7.19
CA ALA A 115 -6.40 13.63 -8.16
C ALA A 115 -5.95 15.08 -7.95
N TRP A 116 -5.93 15.55 -6.69
CA TRP A 116 -5.43 16.89 -6.37
C TRP A 116 -3.96 17.07 -6.73
N ARG A 117 -3.10 16.09 -6.41
CA ARG A 117 -1.68 16.12 -6.79
C ARG A 117 -1.51 16.15 -8.31
N ALA A 118 -2.26 15.33 -9.04
CA ALA A 118 -2.23 15.30 -10.50
C ALA A 118 -2.65 16.64 -11.12
N LEU A 119 -3.70 17.27 -10.58
CA LEU A 119 -4.17 18.59 -11.04
C LEU A 119 -3.15 19.70 -10.75
N ARG A 120 -2.46 19.67 -9.60
CA ARG A 120 -1.40 20.62 -9.27
C ARG A 120 -0.17 20.49 -10.17
N ILE A 121 0.23 19.26 -10.53
CA ILE A 121 1.35 19.03 -11.46
C ILE A 121 1.04 19.62 -12.84
N LYS A 122 -0.22 19.50 -13.30
CA LYS A 122 -0.65 20.10 -14.57
C LYS A 122 -0.57 21.64 -14.57
N GLN A 123 -0.84 22.29 -13.43
CA GLN A 123 -0.70 23.75 -13.29
C GLN A 123 0.76 24.21 -13.30
N ALA A 124 1.69 23.44 -12.73
CA ALA A 124 3.11 23.79 -12.71
C ALA A 124 3.76 23.78 -14.11
N TYR A 125 3.32 22.89 -15.01
CA TYR A 125 3.80 22.85 -16.39
C TYR A 125 3.25 23.99 -17.26
N SER A 126 2.03 24.47 -16.98
CA SER A 126 1.40 25.57 -17.73
C SER A 126 1.95 26.96 -17.39
N SER A 127 2.74 27.09 -16.31
CA SER A 127 3.28 28.38 -15.84
C SER A 127 4.73 28.63 -16.26
N ASN A 128 5.42 27.62 -16.82
CA ASN A 128 6.85 27.68 -17.16
C ASN A 128 7.10 27.46 -18.66
N GLY A 129 6.03 27.57 -19.47
CA GLY A 129 6.04 27.42 -20.92
C GLY A 129 5.72 28.71 -21.68
N ASP A 130 5.67 29.85 -20.99
CA ASP A 130 5.42 31.18 -21.55
C ASP A 130 6.70 32.04 -21.47
#